data_AF-A0A2K3L531-F1
#
_entry.id   AF-A0A2K3L531-F1
#
_cell.length_a   1.000
_cell.length_b   1.000
_cell.length_c   1.000
_cell.angle_alpha   90.00
_cell.angle_beta   90.00
_cell.angle_gamma   90.00
#
_symmetry.space_group_name_H-M   'P 1'
#
loop_
_entity.id
_entity.type
_entity.pdbx_description
1 polymer ?
#
loop_
_entity_poly.entity_id
_entity_poly.type
_entity_poly.pdbx_seq_one_letter_code
_entity_poly.pdbx_strand_id
1 'polypeptide(L)'
;MLFCKDEDEWINVKDGVRQRSIPLEASECHKVQEGHLVLCFLEKSDYALYCDARVLKIERRVHDSKECSCIFTVRFYHDKSEEEVRWDGICCRPTQEEAEAPLEAFLNPIETLWG
;
A
#
# COMPACT_ATOMS: atom_id res chain seq x y z
N MET A 1 8.74 21.36 3.58
CA MET A 1 9.38 20.87 4.80
C MET A 1 10.70 20.25 4.38
N LEU A 2 11.82 20.62 5.00
CA LEU A 2 13.12 20.01 4.76
C LEU A 2 13.46 19.17 5.98
N PHE A 3 13.90 17.93 5.78
CA PHE A 3 14.36 17.08 6.88
C PHE A 3 15.78 17.51 7.29
N CYS A 4 16.05 17.54 8.60
CA CYS A 4 17.32 17.88 9.20
C CYS A 4 18.05 16.63 9.72
N LYS A 5 19.33 16.78 10.08
CA LYS A 5 20.14 15.67 10.62
C LYS A 5 19.58 15.05 11.90
N ASP A 6 18.81 15.82 12.66
CA ASP A 6 18.18 15.32 13.89
C ASP A 6 17.03 14.33 13.61
N GLU A 7 16.60 14.22 12.35
CA GLU A 7 15.56 13.29 11.88
C GLU A 7 16.18 12.08 11.13
N ASP A 8 17.51 11.91 11.18
CA ASP A 8 18.18 10.76 10.57
C ASP A 8 17.85 9.48 11.38
N GLU A 9 17.29 8.48 10.70
CA GLU A 9 16.92 7.19 11.29
C GLU A 9 17.75 6.03 10.73
N TRP A 10 18.12 5.08 11.60
CA TRP A 10 18.74 3.82 11.19
C TRP A 10 17.65 2.83 10.78
N ILE A 11 17.65 2.45 9.50
CA ILE A 11 16.67 1.53 8.93
C ILE A 11 17.32 0.23 8.45
N ASN A 12 16.57 -0.87 8.53
CA ASN A 12 16.98 -2.14 7.94
C ASN A 12 16.92 -2.03 6.40
N VAL A 13 18.00 -2.38 5.70
CA VAL A 13 18.05 -2.26 4.23
C VAL A 13 17.08 -3.22 3.53
N LYS A 14 16.91 -4.44 4.05
CA LYS A 14 16.03 -5.45 3.47
C LYS A 14 14.56 -5.05 3.59
N ASP A 15 14.16 -4.55 4.75
CA ASP A 15 12.75 -4.35 5.09
C ASP A 15 12.31 -2.87 5.06
N GLY A 16 13.26 -1.94 5.21
CA GLY A 16 13.01 -0.50 5.33
C GLY A 16 13.41 0.33 4.11
N VAL A 17 14.06 -0.27 3.11
CA VAL A 17 14.46 0.43 1.86
C VAL A 17 13.90 -0.32 0.67
N ARG A 18 13.25 0.42 -0.23
CA ARG A 18 12.70 -0.12 -1.48
C ARG A 18 12.65 0.94 -2.57
N GLN A 19 12.45 0.51 -3.82
CA GLN A 19 12.23 1.44 -4.92
C GLN A 19 10.99 2.30 -4.67
N ARG A 20 11.09 3.61 -4.95
CA ARG A 20 10.01 4.58 -4.75
C ARG A 20 8.75 4.17 -5.52
N SER A 21 7.60 4.23 -4.85
CA SER A 21 6.29 4.04 -5.49
C SER A 21 6.00 5.16 -6.51
N ILE A 22 5.16 4.85 -7.51
CA ILE A 22 4.88 5.72 -8.64
C ILE A 22 3.44 6.24 -8.51
N PRO A 23 3.22 7.57 -8.47
CA PRO A 23 1.88 8.14 -8.46
C PRO A 23 1.05 7.65 -9.65
N LEU A 24 -0.22 7.37 -9.39
CA LEU A 24 -1.14 6.91 -10.40
C LEU A 24 -1.70 8.11 -11.17
N GLU A 25 -1.67 8.07 -12.50
CA GLU A 25 -2.40 9.04 -13.32
C GLU A 25 -3.88 8.63 -13.46
N ALA A 26 -4.78 9.60 -13.63
CA ALA A 26 -6.22 9.31 -13.75
C ALA A 26 -6.54 8.30 -14.87
N SER A 27 -5.86 8.41 -16.02
CA SER A 27 -5.99 7.48 -17.14
C SER A 27 -5.45 6.07 -16.88
N GLU A 28 -4.64 5.90 -15.83
CA GLU A 28 -3.92 4.67 -15.51
C GLU A 28 -4.62 3.83 -14.45
N CYS A 29 -5.82 4.22 -14.00
CA CYS A 29 -6.57 3.53 -12.95
C CYS A 29 -6.75 2.02 -13.23
N HIS A 30 -6.80 1.63 -14.51
CA HIS A 30 -6.93 0.25 -14.96
C HIS A 30 -5.72 -0.64 -14.63
N LYS A 31 -4.55 -0.06 -14.34
CA LYS A 31 -3.33 -0.79 -13.93
C LYS A 31 -3.41 -1.34 -12.50
N VAL A 32 -4.26 -0.74 -11.66
CA VAL A 32 -4.49 -1.22 -10.28
C VAL A 32 -5.50 -2.35 -10.31
N GLN A 33 -5.19 -3.47 -9.66
CA GLN A 33 -6.09 -4.62 -9.54
C GLN A 33 -6.30 -4.99 -8.07
N GLU A 34 -7.37 -5.73 -7.80
CA GLU A 34 -7.62 -6.30 -6.49
C GLU A 34 -6.45 -7.21 -6.09
N GLY A 35 -6.04 -7.12 -4.82
CA GLY A 35 -4.91 -7.83 -4.26
C GLY A 35 -3.56 -7.11 -4.41
N HIS A 36 -3.45 -6.06 -5.24
CA HIS A 36 -2.20 -5.30 -5.39
C HIS A 36 -1.76 -4.63 -4.09
N LEU A 37 -0.44 -4.61 -3.87
CA LEU A 37 0.21 -3.76 -2.87
C LEU A 37 0.32 -2.33 -3.42
N VAL A 38 -0.13 -1.37 -2.64
CA VAL A 38 -0.10 0.06 -2.98
C VAL A 38 0.33 0.88 -1.78
N LEU A 39 0.88 2.07 -2.04
CA LEU A 39 1.17 3.07 -1.01
C LEU A 39 0.07 4.12 -1.07
N CYS A 40 -0.68 4.28 0.03
CA CYS A 40 -1.81 5.21 0.10
C CYS A 40 -1.48 6.42 0.97
N PHE A 41 -1.91 7.60 0.53
CA PHE A 41 -1.92 8.80 1.37
C PHE A 41 -3.11 8.75 2.31
N LEU A 42 -2.83 8.74 3.62
CA LEU A 42 -3.80 8.70 4.70
C LEU A 42 -3.74 10.01 5.46
N GLU A 43 -4.77 10.83 5.30
CA GLU A 43 -4.95 12.08 6.03
C GLU A 43 -5.99 11.88 7.15
N LYS A 44 -5.56 12.10 8.38
CA LYS A 44 -6.39 12.15 9.58
C LYS A 44 -6.27 13.55 10.20
N SER A 45 -7.07 13.86 11.22
CA SER A 45 -7.09 15.20 11.84
C SER A 45 -5.72 15.64 12.37
N ASP A 46 -4.91 14.69 12.83
CA ASP A 46 -3.68 14.97 13.58
C ASP A 46 -2.41 14.67 12.78
N TYR A 47 -2.53 13.91 11.69
CA TYR A 47 -1.39 13.48 10.88
C TYR A 47 -1.78 13.19 9.44
N ALA A 48 -0.79 13.26 8.55
CA ALA A 48 -0.89 12.84 7.17
C ALA A 48 0.31 11.95 6.84
N LEU A 49 0.06 10.69 6.48
CA LEU A 49 1.09 9.66 6.30
C LEU A 49 0.92 8.93 4.97
N TYR A 50 2.03 8.39 4.47
CA TYR A 50 1.98 7.41 3.39
C TYR A 50 2.11 6.02 4.00
N CYS A 51 1.07 5.20 3.87
CA CYS A 51 0.98 3.88 4.48
C CYS A 51 0.77 2.80 3.43
N ASP A 52 1.40 1.65 3.61
CA ASP A 52 1.16 0.49 2.76
C ASP A 52 -0.22 -0.09 3.00
N ALA A 53 -0.89 -0.41 1.90
CA ALA A 53 -2.21 -1.01 1.89
C ALA A 53 -2.35 -2.02 0.76
N ARG A 54 -3.30 -2.95 0.92
CA ARG A 54 -3.68 -3.89 -0.12
C ARG A 54 -5.04 -3.51 -0.68
N VAL A 55 -5.18 -3.50 -2.00
CA VAL A 55 -6.47 -3.26 -2.66
C VAL A 55 -7.38 -4.46 -2.40
N LEU A 56 -8.54 -4.24 -1.79
CA LEU A 56 -9.54 -5.29 -1.56
C LEU A 56 -10.56 -5.35 -2.69
N LYS A 57 -11.07 -4.19 -3.10
CA LYS A 57 -12.15 -4.08 -4.08
C LYS A 57 -11.98 -2.83 -4.91
N ILE A 58 -12.39 -2.88 -6.17
CA ILE A 58 -12.40 -1.70 -7.04
C ILE A 58 -13.79 -1.49 -7.65
N GLU A 59 -14.40 -0.34 -7.38
CA GLU A 59 -15.62 0.10 -8.04
C GLU A 59 -15.29 0.98 -9.24
N ARG A 60 -15.35 0.37 -10.43
CA ARG A 60 -15.08 1.07 -11.69
C ARG A 60 -16.28 1.91 -12.10
N ARG A 61 -16.04 3.21 -12.34
CA ARG A 61 -17.06 4.16 -12.82
C ARG A 61 -16.66 4.70 -14.20
N VAL A 62 -17.63 5.26 -14.91
CA VAL A 62 -17.38 5.95 -16.19
C VAL A 62 -16.73 7.29 -15.88
N HIS A 63 -15.58 7.57 -16.50
CA HIS A 63 -14.83 8.80 -16.36
C HIS A 63 -13.95 9.06 -17.58
N ASP A 64 -13.37 10.26 -17.69
CA ASP A 64 -12.46 10.62 -18.78
C ASP A 64 -11.00 10.32 -18.42
N SER A 65 -10.06 10.67 -19.31
CA SER A 65 -8.63 10.45 -19.07
C SER A 65 -8.01 11.45 -18.08
N LYS A 66 -8.71 12.54 -17.75
CA LYS A 66 -8.19 13.66 -16.93
C LYS A 66 -8.57 13.52 -15.46
N GLU A 67 -9.75 12.96 -15.20
CA GLU A 67 -10.23 12.70 -13.86
C GLU A 67 -10.73 11.26 -13.76
N CYS A 68 -10.33 10.56 -12.70
CA CYS A 68 -10.84 9.24 -12.38
C CYS A 68 -11.84 9.32 -11.22
N SER A 69 -13.01 8.69 -11.42
CA SER A 69 -14.08 8.60 -10.42
C SER A 69 -14.22 7.19 -9.83
N CYS A 70 -13.30 6.27 -10.14
CA CYS A 70 -13.26 4.94 -9.52
C CYS A 70 -13.02 5.06 -8.01
N ILE A 71 -13.60 4.12 -7.26
CA ILE A 71 -13.38 3.98 -5.81
C ILE A 71 -12.55 2.73 -5.57
N PHE A 72 -11.51 2.86 -4.75
CA PHE A 72 -10.65 1.76 -4.35
C PHE A 72 -10.82 1.53 -2.86
N THR A 73 -11.34 0.36 -2.49
CA THR A 73 -11.37 -0.07 -1.08
C THR A 73 -10.04 -0.72 -0.77
N VAL A 74 -9.30 -0.18 0.19
CA VAL A 74 -7.98 -0.69 0.59
C VAL A 74 -7.99 -1.12 2.05
N ARG A 75 -7.15 -2.09 2.40
CA ARG A 75 -6.86 -2.48 3.78
C ARG A 75 -5.42 -2.16 4.13
N PHE A 76 -5.21 -1.36 5.16
CA PHE A 76 -3.88 -0.97 5.59
C PHE A 76 -3.14 -2.11 6.30
N TYR A 77 -1.83 -2.18 6.13
CA TYR A 77 -1.01 -3.21 6.77
C TYR A 77 -0.82 -2.97 8.27
N HIS A 78 -0.71 -1.70 8.68
CA HIS A 78 -0.31 -1.30 10.05
C HIS A 78 -1.39 -1.56 11.11
N ASP A 79 -2.65 -1.30 10.80
CA ASP A 79 -3.78 -1.38 11.75
C ASP A 79 -4.95 -2.26 11.25
N LYS A 80 -4.87 -2.77 10.02
CA LYS A 80 -5.92 -3.54 9.34
C LYS A 80 -7.21 -2.75 9.08
N SER A 81 -7.20 -1.43 9.19
CA SER A 81 -8.36 -0.61 8.84
C SER A 81 -8.66 -0.69 7.35
N GLU A 82 -9.94 -0.58 7.01
CA GLU A 82 -10.43 -0.53 5.64
C GLU A 82 -10.96 0.86 5.33
N GLU A 83 -10.50 1.45 4.24
CA GLU A 83 -10.85 2.80 3.84
C GLU A 83 -11.11 2.85 2.34
N GLU A 84 -12.01 3.74 1.92
CA GLU A 84 -12.22 4.06 0.52
C GLU A 84 -11.34 5.24 0.12
N VAL A 85 -10.46 5.02 -0.87
CA VAL A 85 -9.52 6.03 -1.35
C VAL A 85 -9.75 6.33 -2.84
N ARG A 86 -9.37 7.55 -3.24
CA ARG A 86 -9.37 8.00 -4.63
C ARG A 86 -8.02 7.72 -5.29
N TRP A 87 -7.99 7.80 -6.62
CA TRP A 87 -6.81 7.49 -7.44
C TRP A 87 -5.59 8.37 -7.13
N ASP A 88 -5.80 9.64 -6.77
CA ASP A 88 -4.77 10.64 -6.47
C ASP A 88 -4.09 10.39 -5.11
N GLY A 89 -4.72 9.60 -4.25
CA GLY A 89 -4.15 9.11 -3.00
C GLY A 89 -3.35 7.80 -3.15
N ILE A 90 -3.23 7.23 -4.36
CA ILE A 90 -2.61 5.92 -4.59
C ILE A 90 -1.30 6.05 -5.37
N CYS A 91 -0.25 5.42 -4.84
CA CYS A 91 1.00 5.20 -5.54
C CYS A 91 1.23 3.70 -5.76
N CYS A 92 1.44 3.29 -7.01
CA CYS A 92 1.67 1.90 -7.40
C CYS A 92 3.12 1.45 -7.15
N ARG A 93 3.31 0.18 -6.84
CA ARG A 93 4.64 -0.42 -6.76
C ARG A 93 5.21 -0.63 -8.17
N PRO A 94 6.49 -0.28 -8.43
CA PRO A 94 7.14 -0.48 -9.73
C PRO A 94 7.17 -1.96 -10.16
N THR A 95 7.40 -2.84 -9.19
CA THR A 95 7.28 -4.30 -9.32
C THR A 95 6.20 -4.71 -8.33
N GLN A 96 5.28 -5.58 -8.73
CA GLN A 96 4.39 -6.25 -7.77
C GLN A 96 5.27 -7.17 -6.91
N GLU A 97 5.78 -6.66 -5.80
CA GLU A 97 6.38 -7.49 -4.75
C GLU A 97 5.29 -8.50 -4.36
N GLU A 98 5.58 -9.79 -4.51
CA GLU A 98 4.67 -10.84 -4.06
C GLU A 98 4.34 -10.51 -2.60
N ALA A 99 3.06 -10.25 -2.32
CA ALA A 99 2.60 -10.01 -0.97
C ALA A 99 3.04 -11.23 -0.16
N GLU A 100 4.10 -11.07 0.64
CA GLU A 100 4.60 -12.15 1.49
C GLU A 100 3.38 -12.70 2.23
N ALA A 101 3.15 -14.01 2.06
CA ALA A 101 2.06 -14.69 2.72
C ALA A 101 2.09 -14.32 4.21
N PRO A 102 0.92 -14.15 4.87
CA PRO A 102 0.88 -13.75 6.26
C PRO A 102 1.90 -14.52 7.10
N LEU A 103 2.71 -13.82 7.89
CA LEU A 103 3.75 -14.38 8.76
C LEU A 103 3.23 -15.53 9.66
N GLU A 104 1.91 -15.61 9.85
CA GLU A 104 1.17 -16.75 10.42
C GLU A 104 1.54 -18.11 9.80
N ALA A 105 1.93 -18.17 8.52
CA ALA A 105 2.26 -19.42 7.84
C ALA A 105 3.63 -20.01 8.25
N PHE A 106 4.50 -19.23 8.88
CA PHE A 106 5.86 -19.65 9.23
C PHE A 106 6.03 -20.08 10.70
N LEU A 107 4.98 -20.03 11.52
CA LEU A 107 5.07 -20.42 12.94
C LEU A 107 4.82 -21.91 13.24
N ASN A 108 4.48 -22.73 12.23
CA ASN A 108 4.24 -24.16 12.45
C ASN A 108 5.34 -25.13 11.94
N PRO A 109 6.64 -25.00 12.30
CA PRO A 109 7.58 -26.12 12.12
C PRO A 109 7.82 -26.97 13.38
N ILE A 110 7.40 -26.54 14.57
CA ILE A 110 7.85 -27.21 15.83
C ILE A 110 6.89 -28.31 16.30
N GLU A 111 5.58 -28.24 16.01
CA GLU A 111 4.61 -29.26 16.48
C GLU A 111 4.67 -30.60 15.71
N THR A 112 5.44 -30.70 14.63
CA THR A 112 5.60 -31.97 13.87
C THR A 112 6.89 -32.73 14.21
N LEU A 113 7.68 -32.25 15.17
CA LEU A 113 8.97 -32.89 15.52
C LEU A 113 8.92 -33.85 16.70
N TRP A 114 7.85 -33.88 17.50
CA TRP A 114 7.69 -34.88 18.57
C TRP A 114 6.43 -35.71 18.34
N GLY A 115 6.61 -36.81 17.61
CA GLY A 115 5.79 -38.00 17.79
C GLY A 115 6.10 -38.70 19.11
#